data_AF-A0A7V1U7B8-F1
#
_entry.id   AF-A0A7V1U7B8-F1
#
_cell.length_a   1.000
_cell.length_b   1.000
_cell.length_c   1.000
_cell.angle_alpha   90.00
_cell.angle_beta   90.00
_cell.angle_gamma   90.00
#
_symmetry.space_group_name_H-M   'P 1'
#
loop_
_entity.id
_entity.type
_entity.pdbx_description
1 polymer ?
#
loop_
_entity_poly.entity_id
_entity_poly.type
_entity_poly.pdbx_seq_one_letter_code
_entity_poly.pdbx_strand_id
1 'polypeptide(L)'
;MGLFLGGLIAGLLALLGVVVLEGGSLGALFGPSALILAILGPLGATMMGSDVRDMKVFTKALLIAMKGKAPDADEAITTFGRLADKARKEGTLALEAELPSIPDPFMRTGLQMVVDG
;
A
#
# COMPACT_ATOMS: atom_id res chain seq x y z
N MET A 1 -10.95 3.53 -4.49
CA MET A 1 -11.92 2.57 -3.92
C MET A 1 -12.84 1.93 -4.96
N GLY A 2 -13.40 2.70 -5.91
CA GLY A 2 -14.29 2.15 -6.96
C GLY A 2 -13.69 1.05 -7.83
N LEU A 3 -12.43 1.18 -8.27
CA LEU A 3 -11.76 0.16 -9.08
C LEU A 3 -11.54 -1.17 -8.32
N PHE A 4 -11.23 -1.09 -7.02
CA PHE A 4 -11.03 -2.26 -6.18
C PHE A 4 -12.34 -3.05 -6.00
N LEU A 5 -13.43 -2.35 -5.70
CA LEU A 5 -14.76 -2.95 -5.59
C LEU A 5 -15.24 -3.52 -6.93
N GLY A 6 -15.02 -2.80 -8.02
CA GLY A 6 -15.35 -3.28 -9.37
C GLY A 6 -14.58 -4.53 -9.76
N GLY A 7 -13.27 -4.58 -9.48
CA GLY A 7 -12.45 -5.77 -9.68
C GLY A 7 -12.89 -6.97 -8.84
N LEU A 8 -13.25 -6.74 -7.57
CA LEU A 8 -13.78 -7.79 -6.69
C LEU A 8 -15.07 -8.40 -7.25
N ILE A 9 -16.00 -7.55 -7.68
CA ILE A 9 -17.29 -7.98 -8.25
C ILE A 9 -17.06 -8.73 -9.57
N ALA A 10 -16.22 -8.21 -10.46
CA ALA A 10 -15.89 -8.86 -11.73
C ALA A 10 -15.24 -10.24 -11.52
N GLY A 11 -14.32 -10.36 -10.56
CA GLY A 11 -13.70 -11.63 -10.20
C GLY A 11 -14.72 -12.64 -9.66
N LEU A 12 -15.60 -12.21 -8.75
CA LEU A 12 -16.70 -13.05 -8.22
C LEU A 12 -17.63 -13.53 -9.34
N LEU A 13 -18.03 -12.64 -10.25
CA LEU A 13 -18.90 -12.99 -11.37
C LEU A 13 -18.23 -13.97 -12.35
N ALA A 14 -16.94 -13.80 -12.63
CA ALA A 14 -16.19 -14.74 -13.46
C ALA A 14 -16.12 -16.13 -12.81
N LEU A 15 -15.87 -16.19 -11.50
CA LEU A 15 -15.78 -17.42 -10.72
C LEU A 15 -17.13 -18.16 -10.67
N LEU A 16 -18.22 -17.43 -10.43
CA LEU A 16 -19.58 -17.97 -10.49
C LEU A 16 -19.95 -18.42 -11.92
N GLY A 17 -19.58 -17.64 -12.93
CA GLY A 17 -19.82 -17.95 -14.33
C GLY A 17 -19.19 -19.29 -14.74
N VAL A 18 -17.95 -19.54 -14.36
CA VAL A 18 -17.26 -20.82 -14.61
C VAL A 18 -18.01 -21.99 -13.96
N VAL A 19 -18.40 -21.88 -12.69
CA VAL A 19 -19.10 -22.97 -12.00
C VAL A 19 -20.44 -23.30 -12.65
N VAL A 20 -21.18 -22.28 -13.08
CA VAL A 20 -22.46 -22.48 -13.80
C VAL A 20 -22.24 -23.15 -15.15
N LEU A 21 -21.21 -22.73 -15.90
CA LEU A 21 -20.88 -23.31 -17.21
C LEU A 21 -20.43 -24.77 -17.11
N GLU A 22 -19.70 -25.13 -16.06
CA GLU A 22 -19.27 -26.51 -15.81
C GLU A 22 -20.37 -27.39 -15.18
N GLY A 23 -21.55 -26.84 -14.91
CA GLY A 23 -22.64 -27.55 -14.23
C GLY A 23 -22.30 -27.92 -12.78
N GLY A 24 -21.33 -27.25 -12.19
CA GLY A 24 -20.83 -27.51 -10.84
C GLY A 24 -21.75 -26.96 -9.75
N SER A 25 -21.60 -27.49 -8.53
CA SER A 25 -22.24 -26.90 -7.35
C SER A 25 -21.38 -25.79 -6.75
N LEU A 26 -22.00 -24.71 -6.27
CA LEU A 26 -21.28 -23.64 -5.56
C LEU A 26 -20.52 -24.14 -4.32
N GLY A 27 -20.97 -25.24 -3.71
CA GLY A 27 -20.29 -25.88 -2.59
C GLY A 27 -18.90 -26.42 -2.94
N ALA A 28 -18.65 -26.74 -4.21
CA ALA A 28 -17.34 -27.19 -4.68
C ALA A 28 -16.26 -26.11 -4.54
N LEU A 29 -16.64 -24.82 -4.54
CA LEU A 29 -15.72 -23.70 -4.34
C LEU A 29 -15.13 -23.63 -2.93
N PHE A 30 -15.85 -24.16 -1.95
CA PHE A 30 -15.42 -24.19 -0.54
C PHE A 30 -14.81 -25.53 -0.15
N GLY A 31 -14.56 -26.41 -1.13
CA GLY A 31 -13.93 -27.70 -0.90
C GLY A 31 -12.45 -27.56 -0.49
N PRO A 32 -11.90 -28.54 0.26
CA PRO A 32 -10.49 -28.52 0.65
C PRO A 32 -9.54 -28.43 -0.56
N SER A 33 -9.86 -29.10 -1.66
CA SER A 33 -9.08 -29.07 -2.90
C SER A 33 -9.03 -27.68 -3.54
N ALA A 34 -10.17 -26.99 -3.62
CA ALA A 34 -10.26 -25.64 -4.17
C ALA A 34 -9.48 -24.63 -3.33
N LEU A 35 -9.59 -24.71 -2.00
CA LEU A 35 -8.83 -23.87 -1.07
C LEU A 35 -7.32 -24.09 -1.18
N ILE A 36 -6.89 -25.35 -1.29
CA ILE A 36 -5.48 -25.71 -1.47
C ILE A 36 -4.94 -25.07 -2.76
N LEU A 37 -5.63 -25.19 -3.89
CA LEU A 37 -5.17 -24.60 -5.15
C LEU A 37 -5.18 -23.06 -5.11
N ALA A 38 -6.25 -22.45 -4.59
CA ALA A 38 -6.40 -21.00 -4.56
C ALA A 38 -5.43 -20.31 -3.58
N ILE A 39 -5.02 -20.99 -2.51
CA ILE A 39 -4.09 -20.44 -1.51
C ILE A 39 -2.66 -20.85 -1.83
N LEU A 40 -2.37 -22.16 -1.95
CA LEU A 40 -1.00 -22.64 -2.13
C LEU A 40 -0.45 -22.37 -3.53
N GLY A 41 -1.29 -22.33 -4.57
CA GLY A 41 -0.85 -22.05 -5.93
C GLY A 41 -0.20 -20.66 -6.05
N PRO A 42 -0.94 -19.58 -5.77
CA PRO A 42 -0.40 -18.22 -5.78
C PRO A 42 0.73 -18.02 -4.77
N LEU A 43 0.65 -18.62 -3.57
CA LEU A 43 1.74 -18.57 -2.59
C LEU A 43 3.03 -19.19 -3.17
N GLY A 44 2.94 -20.39 -3.73
CA GLY A 44 4.09 -21.08 -4.34
C GLY A 44 4.68 -20.33 -5.53
N ALA A 45 3.82 -19.81 -6.41
CA ALA A 45 4.26 -18.97 -7.53
C ALA A 45 4.96 -17.69 -7.06
N THR A 46 4.44 -17.06 -6.01
CA THR A 46 5.06 -15.87 -5.40
C THR A 46 6.41 -16.22 -4.79
N MET A 47 6.49 -17.30 -4.00
CA MET A 47 7.73 -17.77 -3.39
C MET A 47 8.82 -18.11 -4.42
N MET A 48 8.44 -18.65 -5.58
CA MET A 48 9.37 -18.92 -6.68
C MET A 48 9.89 -17.63 -7.34
N GLY A 49 9.06 -16.59 -7.42
CA GLY A 49 9.40 -15.32 -8.06
C GLY A 49 10.02 -14.27 -7.13
N SER A 50 10.05 -14.49 -5.83
CA SER A 50 10.49 -13.50 -4.83
C SER A 50 11.71 -13.96 -4.05
N ASP A 51 12.60 -13.03 -3.70
CA ASP A 51 13.71 -13.32 -2.81
C ASP A 51 13.24 -13.56 -1.37
N VAL A 52 13.99 -14.37 -0.63
CA VAL A 52 13.71 -14.70 0.78
C VAL A 52 13.63 -13.43 1.66
N ARG A 53 14.29 -12.34 1.25
CA ARG A 53 14.24 -11.05 1.94
C ARG A 53 12.88 -10.38 1.77
N ASP A 54 12.29 -10.43 0.58
CA ASP A 54 10.98 -9.83 0.28
C ASP A 54 9.86 -10.59 0.99
N MET A 55 9.99 -11.91 1.06
CA MET A 55 9.07 -12.79 1.79
C MET A 55 8.97 -12.43 3.28
N LYS A 56 10.05 -11.94 3.89
CA LYS A 56 10.05 -11.46 5.29
C LYS A 56 9.33 -10.13 5.46
N VAL A 57 9.31 -9.30 4.43
CA VAL A 57 8.62 -7.99 4.43
C VAL A 57 7.15 -8.13 4.07
N PHE A 58 6.77 -9.22 3.39
CA PHE A 58 5.39 -9.50 2.96
C PHE A 58 4.34 -9.34 4.06
N THR A 59 4.56 -9.89 5.25
CA THR A 59 3.59 -9.79 6.37
C THR A 59 3.35 -8.36 6.81
N LYS A 60 4.41 -7.55 6.88
CA LYS A 60 4.34 -6.12 7.17
C LYS A 60 3.64 -5.36 6.05
N ALA A 61 3.97 -5.67 4.80
CA ALA A 61 3.37 -5.06 3.63
C ALA A 61 1.87 -5.37 3.51
N LEU A 62 1.44 -6.60 3.79
CA LEU A 62 0.03 -7.00 3.79
C LEU A 62 -0.76 -6.22 4.85
N LEU A 63 -0.21 -6.07 6.06
CA LEU A 63 -0.83 -5.26 7.10
C LEU A 63 -0.97 -3.79 6.69
N ILE A 64 0.05 -3.22 6.04
CA ILE A 64 0.00 -1.85 5.50
C ILE A 64 -1.03 -1.76 4.36
N ALA A 65 -1.13 -2.74 3.48
CA ALA A 65 -2.09 -2.73 2.39
C ALA A 65 -3.55 -2.81 2.90
N MET A 66 -3.79 -3.55 3.99
CA MET A 66 -5.13 -3.69 4.59
C MET A 66 -5.52 -2.54 5.51
N LYS A 67 -4.58 -1.98 6.28
CA LYS A 67 -4.87 -0.99 7.34
C LYS A 67 -4.24 0.39 7.10
N GLY A 68 -3.32 0.50 6.16
CA GLY A 68 -2.62 1.74 5.84
C GLY A 68 -3.61 2.77 5.32
N LYS A 69 -3.61 3.94 5.94
CA LYS A 69 -4.26 5.11 5.34
C LYS A 69 -3.36 5.64 4.24
N ALA A 70 -3.97 5.99 3.11
CA ALA A 70 -3.28 6.80 2.11
C ALA A 70 -2.86 8.12 2.77
N PRO A 71 -1.64 8.61 2.50
CA PRO A 71 -1.23 9.95 2.95
C PRO A 71 -2.22 10.99 2.40
N ASP A 72 -2.56 11.98 3.22
CA ASP A 72 -3.38 13.10 2.78
C ASP A 72 -2.51 14.03 1.92
N ALA A 73 -2.79 14.04 0.62
CA ALA A 73 -2.03 14.85 -0.33
C ALA A 73 -2.25 16.35 -0.12
N ASP A 74 -3.46 16.76 0.30
CA ASP A 74 -3.78 18.17 0.52
C ASP A 74 -3.08 18.69 1.79
N GLU A 75 -3.01 17.86 2.83
CA GLU A 75 -2.22 18.15 4.03
C GLU A 75 -0.73 18.29 3.70
N ALA A 76 -0.20 17.40 2.86
CA ALA A 76 1.19 17.47 2.41
C ALA A 76 1.46 18.77 1.63
N ILE A 77 0.62 19.12 0.65
CA ILE A 77 0.74 20.36 -0.14
C ILE A 77 0.73 21.58 0.77
N THR A 78 -0.20 21.63 1.72
CA THR A 78 -0.31 22.73 2.69
C THR A 78 0.95 22.85 3.54
N THR A 79 1.49 21.72 4.00
CA THR A 79 2.71 21.67 4.81
C THR A 79 3.93 22.14 4.03
N PHE A 80 4.12 21.65 2.80
CA PHE A 80 5.22 22.07 1.94
C PHE A 80 5.13 23.56 1.57
N GLY A 81 3.92 24.06 1.27
CA GLY A 81 3.70 25.49 0.99
C GLY A 81 4.10 26.38 2.17
N ARG A 82 3.68 26.02 3.39
CA ARG A 82 4.04 26.74 4.62
C ARG A 82 5.55 26.76 4.86
N LEU A 83 6.21 25.61 4.70
CA LEU A 83 7.66 25.49 4.87
C LEU A 83 8.42 26.31 3.82
N ALA A 84 7.99 26.28 2.56
CA ALA A 84 8.58 27.07 1.48
C ALA A 84 8.44 28.58 1.71
N ASP A 85 7.26 29.04 2.13
CA ASP A 85 7.03 30.45 2.47
C ASP A 85 7.91 30.91 3.63
N LYS A 86 8.07 30.06 4.66
CA LYS A 86 8.93 30.34 5.81
C LYS A 86 10.40 30.43 5.39
N ALA A 87 10.87 29.45 4.61
CA ALA A 87 12.24 29.46 4.08
C ALA A 87 12.51 30.71 3.23
N ARG A 88 11.54 31.16 2.43
CA ARG A 88 11.66 32.35 1.60
C ARG A 88 11.73 33.65 2.41
N LYS A 89 10.99 33.75 3.51
CA LYS A 89 10.90 34.97 4.34
C LYS A 89 11.98 35.05 5.40
N GLU A 90 12.30 33.92 6.02
CA GLU A 90 13.12 33.84 7.24
C GLU A 90 14.45 33.09 7.00
N GLY A 91 14.64 32.47 5.83
CA GLY A 91 15.84 31.72 5.48
C GLY A 91 15.81 30.25 5.93
N THR A 92 16.88 29.51 5.62
CA THR A 92 16.97 28.05 5.86
C THR A 92 17.08 27.69 7.35
N LEU A 93 17.64 28.56 8.20
CA LEU A 93 17.63 28.36 9.66
C LEU A 93 16.22 28.25 10.24
N ALA A 94 15.24 28.92 9.63
CA ALA A 94 13.86 28.85 10.08
C ALA A 94 13.21 27.47 9.85
N LEU A 95 13.75 26.70 8.90
CA LEU A 95 13.37 25.29 8.67
C LEU A 95 14.00 24.37 9.71
N GLU A 96 15.20 24.66 10.19
CA GLU A 96 15.87 23.87 11.23
C GLU A 96 15.03 23.83 12.52
N ALA A 97 14.44 24.96 12.90
CA ALA A 97 13.54 25.06 14.05
C ALA A 97 12.24 24.23 13.89
N GLU A 98 11.84 23.91 12.65
CA GLU A 98 10.63 23.13 12.35
C GLU A 98 10.90 21.62 12.34
N LEU A 99 12.15 21.17 12.13
CA LEU A 99 12.52 19.75 12.04
C LEU A 99 11.97 18.88 13.18
N PRO A 100 11.99 19.31 14.46
CA PRO A 100 11.45 18.50 15.57
C PRO A 100 9.93 18.28 15.49
N SER A 101 9.21 19.19 14.83
CA SER A 101 7.75 19.16 14.71
C SER A 101 7.24 18.30 13.55
N ILE A 102 8.12 17.89 12.65
CA ILE A 102 7.78 17.07 11.48
C ILE A 102 7.59 15.61 11.92
N PRO A 103 6.38 15.04 11.81
CA PRO A 103 6.10 13.68 12.28
C PRO A 103 6.68 12.60 11.36
N ASP A 104 6.69 12.85 10.05
CA ASP A 104 7.14 11.90 9.05
C ASP A 104 8.68 11.85 8.97
N PRO A 105 9.32 10.69 9.23
CA PRO A 105 10.77 10.57 9.23
C PRO A 105 11.42 10.84 7.86
N PHE A 106 10.70 10.54 6.77
CA PHE A 106 11.19 10.76 5.42
C PHE A 106 11.25 12.27 5.12
N MET A 107 10.16 12.99 5.39
CA MET A 107 10.09 14.45 5.25
C MET A 107 11.11 15.16 6.14
N ARG A 108 11.29 14.71 7.39
CA ARG A 108 12.30 15.28 8.30
C ARG A 108 13.71 15.15 7.73
N THR A 109 14.08 13.94 7.28
CA THR A 109 15.39 13.70 6.66
C THR A 109 15.57 14.57 5.41
N GLY A 110 14.54 14.68 4.57
CA GLY A 110 14.53 15.54 3.38
C GLY A 110 14.79 17.01 3.70
N LEU A 111 14.06 17.56 4.68
CA LEU A 111 14.26 18.92 5.16
C LEU A 111 15.65 19.14 5.75
N GLN A 112 16.16 18.16 6.48
CA GLN A 112 17.50 18.25 7.08
C GLN A 112 18.59 18.34 6.01
N MET A 113 18.50 17.56 4.94
CA MET A 113 19.42 17.68 3.80
C MET A 113 19.38 19.07 3.15
N VAL A 114 18.20 19.70 3.07
CA VAL A 114 18.06 21.06 2.51
C VAL A 114 18.67 22.13 3.43
N VAL A 115 18.59 21.93 4.75
CA VAL A 115 19.22 22.82 5.74
C VAL A 115 20.74 22.66 5.71
N ASP A 116 21.22 21.42 5.61
CA ASP A 116 22.64 21.08 5.62
C ASP A 116 23.37 21.52 4.32
N GLY A 117 22.65 21.59 3.19
CA GLY A 117 23.15 22.08 1.90
C GLY A 117 23.44 20.98 0.88
#